data_AF-A0AA91LVI7-F1
#
_entry.id   AF-A0AA91LVI7-F1
#
_cell.length_a   1.000
_cell.length_b   1.000
_cell.length_c   1.000
_cell.angle_alpha   90.00
_cell.angle_beta   90.00
_cell.angle_gamma   90.00
#
_symmetry.space_group_name_H-M   'P 1'
#
loop_
_entity.id
_entity.type
_entity.pdbx_description
1 polymer ?
#
loop_
_entity_poly.entity_id
_entity_poly.type
_entity_poly.pdbx_seq_one_letter_code
_entity_poly.pdbx_strand_id
1 'polypeptide(L)'
;MPDWTYHPLRPISNAVLGERRTQLLALRFLALLVTRFGGRRWIPRVFDHPPVPPQFIGRFGASVPAAVAREAIAVLPVQGASVIEIGPVGPGEVEAVRAAAADRRCRVIAAAATAQVREAIAPYVDTVTDGSGPGIVRLETPQIRIALAALSDESVIVLARPSVLIAAGPGWFNRVIEAAIPTSPPPRWRDVPVRPWRWPAWVWGILVGLGMIVAGLGAAAIALGPVLLWYDRDYLGRSVAQLHHINEHLIGFLQHDRLTMAGNMIGIGVLYLGLSWGGIRQGHRWARNAFLVSGLITFLTFFYFLATGFIEPLHTLVVAALLPMFMGAVWRAPSGAHWPPIAEGHELQRRRALWGQLLMIGVGAGLAVAGIVISAVGLTTVFVPTDLEFLATSSAGLRSVDTHLLPFIAHDRAGFGGALIGAGLAVSLISLWGWRRGQRWVWWSLLIGCLFGTAPALAIHFAIGYTHFVHLLPVYVLVLVVSCALALSRPYLTAAVGDREPSPV
;
A
#
# COMPACT_ATOMS: atom_id res chain seq x y z
N MET A 1 -10.42 12.01 -1.97
CA MET A 1 -9.51 11.39 -2.95
C MET A 1 -8.13 11.34 -2.34
N PRO A 2 -7.43 10.20 -2.29
CA PRO A 2 -6.05 10.17 -1.80
C PRO A 2 -5.15 11.12 -2.59
N ASP A 3 -4.15 11.71 -1.96
CA ASP A 3 -3.27 12.70 -2.60
C ASP A 3 -2.57 12.18 -3.86
N TRP A 4 -2.19 10.89 -3.88
CA TRP A 4 -1.56 10.22 -5.01
C TRP A 4 -2.51 10.01 -6.21
N THR A 5 -3.81 10.17 -6.02
CA THR A 5 -4.77 10.33 -7.14
C THR A 5 -5.02 11.79 -7.45
N TYR A 6 -5.22 12.61 -6.41
CA TYR A 6 -5.66 13.99 -6.57
C TYR A 6 -4.64 14.83 -7.33
N HIS A 7 -3.38 14.87 -6.89
CA HIS A 7 -2.39 15.77 -7.50
C HIS A 7 -1.94 15.30 -8.89
N PRO A 8 -1.67 14.01 -9.14
CA PRO A 8 -1.33 13.54 -10.49
C PRO A 8 -2.46 13.73 -11.51
N LEU A 9 -3.71 13.44 -11.13
CA LEU A 9 -4.82 13.43 -12.09
C LEU A 9 -5.51 14.79 -12.23
N ARG A 10 -5.39 15.70 -11.25
CA ARG A 10 -6.05 17.02 -11.29
C ARG A 10 -5.74 17.81 -12.57
N PRO A 11 -4.49 17.96 -13.05
CA PRO A 11 -4.21 18.72 -14.27
C PRO A 11 -4.93 18.15 -15.49
N ILE A 12 -4.95 16.82 -15.61
CA ILE A 12 -5.59 16.09 -16.72
C ILE A 12 -7.10 16.29 -16.66
N SER A 13 -7.72 16.02 -15.51
CA SER A 13 -9.16 16.17 -15.32
C SER A 13 -9.61 17.62 -15.48
N ASN A 14 -8.82 18.59 -15.01
CA ASN A 14 -9.11 20.01 -15.17
C ASN A 14 -9.04 20.45 -16.64
N ALA A 15 -8.10 19.93 -17.42
CA ALA A 15 -8.00 20.23 -18.84
C ALA A 15 -9.21 19.69 -19.63
N VAL A 16 -9.71 18.51 -19.26
CA VAL A 16 -10.82 17.85 -19.96
C VAL A 16 -12.19 18.39 -19.55
N LEU A 17 -12.44 18.59 -18.25
CA LEU A 17 -13.77 18.90 -17.73
C LEU A 17 -13.93 20.34 -17.22
N GLY A 18 -12.82 21.07 -17.05
CA GLY A 18 -12.77 22.35 -16.36
C GLY A 18 -12.68 22.21 -14.83
N GLU A 19 -11.91 23.10 -14.20
CA GLU A 19 -11.54 22.96 -12.78
C GLU A 19 -12.74 22.87 -11.83
N ARG A 20 -13.70 23.80 -11.93
CA ARG A 20 -14.86 23.82 -11.04
C ARG A 20 -15.74 22.58 -11.20
N ARG A 21 -15.92 22.10 -12.44
CA ARG A 21 -16.71 20.88 -12.72
C ARG A 21 -16.01 19.65 -12.16
N THR A 22 -14.69 19.53 -12.36
CA THR A 22 -13.89 18.44 -11.78
C THR A 22 -14.00 18.38 -10.26
N GLN A 23 -13.85 19.52 -9.57
CA GLN A 23 -13.96 19.59 -8.12
C GLN A 23 -15.35 19.15 -7.63
N LEU A 24 -16.42 19.66 -8.25
CA LEU A 24 -17.80 19.30 -7.88
C LEU A 24 -18.10 17.82 -8.16
N LEU A 25 -17.67 17.29 -9.31
CA LEU A 25 -17.85 15.88 -9.64
C LEU A 25 -17.09 14.97 -8.70
N ALA A 26 -15.84 15.29 -8.37
CA ALA A 26 -15.05 14.53 -7.40
C ALA A 26 -15.71 14.52 -6.02
N LEU A 27 -16.21 15.66 -5.56
CA LEU A 27 -16.88 15.77 -4.27
C LEU A 27 -18.20 14.99 -4.24
N ARG A 28 -19.02 15.09 -5.30
CA ARG A 28 -20.27 14.32 -5.46
C ARG A 28 -20.04 12.82 -5.53
N PHE A 29 -19.03 12.40 -6.30
CA PHE A 29 -18.64 10.99 -6.40
C PHE A 29 -18.22 10.43 -5.04
N LEU A 30 -17.39 11.17 -4.29
CA LEU A 30 -17.01 10.77 -2.94
C LEU A 30 -18.23 10.74 -2.01
N ALA A 31 -19.14 11.71 -2.10
CA ALA A 31 -20.35 11.73 -1.29
C ALA A 31 -21.22 10.51 -1.59
N LEU A 32 -21.36 10.11 -2.86
CA LEU A 32 -22.06 8.88 -3.26
C LEU A 32 -21.40 7.63 -2.67
N LEU A 33 -20.07 7.50 -2.78
CA LEU A 33 -19.33 6.39 -2.17
C LEU A 33 -19.55 6.30 -0.65
N VAL A 34 -19.49 7.45 0.01
CA VAL A 34 -19.60 7.54 1.46
C VAL A 34 -21.02 7.24 1.93
N THR A 35 -22.03 7.82 1.30
CA THR A 35 -23.44 7.73 1.73
C THR A 35 -24.13 6.46 1.23
N ARG A 36 -23.91 6.06 -0.03
CA ARG A 36 -24.67 4.97 -0.66
C ARG A 36 -23.94 3.62 -0.61
N PHE A 37 -22.61 3.63 -0.69
CA PHE A 37 -21.78 2.42 -0.71
C PHE A 37 -21.07 2.16 0.62
N GLY A 38 -21.54 2.77 1.71
CA GLY A 38 -21.00 2.54 3.05
C GLY A 38 -19.55 3.00 3.24
N GLY A 39 -19.04 3.89 2.38
CA GLY A 39 -17.67 4.40 2.41
C GLY A 39 -17.23 4.93 3.77
N ARG A 40 -18.17 5.43 4.59
CA ARG A 40 -17.94 5.83 5.99
C ARG A 40 -17.20 4.75 6.80
N ARG A 41 -17.49 3.46 6.57
CA ARG A 41 -16.91 2.35 7.36
C ARG A 41 -15.58 1.85 6.79
N TRP A 42 -15.46 1.73 5.48
CA TRP A 42 -14.31 1.04 4.87
C TRP A 42 -13.20 2.00 4.42
N ILE A 43 -13.49 3.25 4.04
CA ILE A 43 -12.48 4.21 3.57
C ILE A 43 -11.38 4.42 4.64
N PRO A 44 -11.69 4.72 5.91
CA PRO A 44 -10.65 4.90 6.93
C PRO A 44 -9.78 3.66 7.13
N ARG A 45 -10.34 2.46 6.92
CA ARG A 45 -9.61 1.19 7.06
C ARG A 45 -8.72 0.90 5.86
N VAL A 46 -9.23 1.13 4.64
CA VAL A 46 -8.49 0.89 3.39
C VAL A 46 -7.34 1.88 3.22
N PHE A 47 -7.49 3.12 3.68
CA PHE A 47 -6.45 4.16 3.57
C PHE A 47 -5.64 4.35 4.86
N ASP A 48 -5.85 3.52 5.88
CA ASP A 48 -5.23 3.62 7.22
C ASP A 48 -5.24 5.05 7.78
N HIS A 49 -6.42 5.69 7.78
CA HIS A 49 -6.55 7.03 8.35
C HIS A 49 -6.31 6.98 9.86
N PRO A 50 -5.44 7.84 10.42
CA PRO A 50 -5.24 7.91 11.85
C PRO A 50 -6.53 8.38 12.53
N PRO A 51 -6.85 7.85 13.73
CA PRO A 51 -8.00 8.33 14.48
C PRO A 51 -7.81 9.80 14.88
N VAL A 52 -8.88 10.59 14.81
CA VAL A 52 -8.85 11.99 15.25
C VAL A 52 -8.55 12.02 16.75
N PRO A 53 -7.56 12.80 17.22
CA PRO A 53 -7.28 12.94 18.64
C PRO A 53 -8.50 13.48 19.39
N PRO A 54 -8.83 12.97 20.59
CA PRO A 54 -10.01 13.41 21.34
C PRO A 54 -10.09 14.93 21.50
N GLN A 55 -8.95 15.59 21.73
CA GLN A 55 -8.83 17.04 21.88
C GLN A 55 -9.15 17.83 20.60
N PHE A 56 -9.12 17.20 19.42
CA PHE A 56 -9.44 17.85 18.13
C PHE A 56 -10.91 17.70 17.75
N ILE A 57 -11.66 16.81 18.41
CA ILE A 57 -13.06 16.52 18.08
C ILE A 57 -13.92 17.76 18.34
N GLY A 58 -14.66 18.19 17.31
CA GLY A 58 -15.52 19.37 17.36
C GLY A 58 -14.78 20.70 17.21
N ARG A 59 -13.47 20.67 16.96
CA ARG A 59 -12.57 21.84 16.88
C ARG A 59 -11.71 21.87 15.62
N PHE A 60 -11.40 20.73 15.03
CA PHE A 60 -10.57 20.66 13.82
C PHE A 60 -11.40 20.29 12.59
N GLY A 61 -11.39 21.12 11.56
CA GLY A 61 -12.27 20.92 10.41
C GLY A 61 -12.08 21.87 9.23
N ALA A 62 -13.17 22.14 8.50
CA ALA A 62 -13.14 22.96 7.28
C ALA A 62 -14.27 23.99 7.22
N SER A 63 -14.03 25.07 6.49
CA SER A 63 -15.06 26.01 6.06
C SER A 63 -15.42 25.76 4.60
N VAL A 64 -16.72 25.70 4.27
CA VAL A 64 -17.24 25.40 2.94
C VAL A 64 -18.41 26.30 2.57
N PRO A 65 -18.61 26.62 1.27
CA PRO A 65 -19.77 27.37 0.83
C PRO A 65 -21.05 26.51 0.91
N ALA A 66 -22.21 27.15 1.06
CA ALA A 66 -23.50 26.45 1.18
C ALA A 66 -23.80 25.54 -0.02
N ALA A 67 -23.37 25.93 -1.23
CA ALA A 67 -23.56 25.18 -2.47
C ALA A 67 -22.97 23.75 -2.48
N VAL A 68 -22.02 23.44 -1.58
CA VAL A 68 -21.39 22.11 -1.48
C VAL A 68 -21.44 21.53 -0.07
N ALA A 69 -22.23 22.16 0.82
CA ALA A 69 -22.27 21.82 2.24
C ALA A 69 -22.72 20.38 2.47
N ARG A 70 -23.72 19.90 1.71
CA ARG A 70 -24.26 18.54 1.85
C ARG A 70 -23.20 17.48 1.57
N GLU A 71 -22.48 17.62 0.46
CA GLU A 71 -21.42 16.69 0.11
C GLU A 71 -20.20 16.81 1.03
N ALA A 72 -19.85 18.03 1.44
CA ALA A 72 -18.75 18.28 2.37
C ALA A 72 -19.00 17.64 3.75
N ILE A 73 -20.21 17.79 4.32
CA ILE A 73 -20.63 17.17 5.58
C ILE A 73 -20.59 15.64 5.48
N ALA A 74 -20.90 15.08 4.32
CA ALA A 74 -20.78 13.65 4.12
C ALA A 74 -19.30 13.19 4.07
N VAL A 75 -18.46 13.89 3.30
CA VAL A 75 -17.14 13.39 2.89
C VAL A 75 -16.01 13.76 3.85
N LEU A 76 -15.96 15.02 4.31
CA LEU A 76 -14.81 15.54 5.06
C LEU A 76 -14.63 14.88 6.44
N PRO A 77 -15.68 14.47 7.17
CA PRO A 77 -15.49 13.72 8.42
C PRO A 77 -14.74 12.40 8.25
N VAL A 78 -14.87 11.75 7.08
CA VAL A 78 -14.13 10.52 6.77
C VAL A 78 -12.61 10.78 6.64
N GLN A 79 -12.22 12.02 6.35
CA GLN A 79 -10.82 12.47 6.28
C GLN A 79 -10.30 13.01 7.62
N GLY A 80 -11.16 13.11 8.65
CA GLY A 80 -10.78 13.62 9.97
C GLY A 80 -11.32 15.01 10.32
N ALA A 81 -12.10 15.66 9.45
CA ALA A 81 -12.75 16.93 9.77
C ALA A 81 -13.93 16.71 10.74
N SER A 82 -13.75 17.06 12.01
CA SER A 82 -14.74 16.86 13.07
C SER A 82 -15.76 17.99 13.20
N VAL A 83 -15.50 19.13 12.55
CA VAL A 83 -16.39 20.29 12.49
C VAL A 83 -16.44 20.84 11.06
N ILE A 84 -17.60 21.26 10.60
CA ILE A 84 -17.79 21.89 9.29
C ILE A 84 -18.50 23.21 9.47
N GLU A 85 -17.84 24.28 9.05
CA GLU A 85 -18.48 25.58 8.92
C GLU A 85 -19.08 25.74 7.53
N ILE A 86 -20.35 26.12 7.46
CA ILE A 86 -21.02 26.54 6.23
C ILE A 86 -21.07 28.06 6.23
N GLY A 87 -20.44 28.71 5.26
CA GLY A 87 -20.56 30.16 5.17
C GLY A 87 -19.73 30.86 4.10
N PRO A 88 -20.03 32.14 3.83
CA PRO A 88 -21.18 32.88 4.38
C PRO A 88 -22.52 32.36 3.85
N VAL A 89 -23.57 32.38 4.67
CA VAL A 89 -24.94 31.91 4.32
C VAL A 89 -25.86 33.09 4.08
N GLY A 90 -26.42 33.18 2.87
CA GLY A 90 -27.43 34.16 2.51
C GLY A 90 -28.88 33.68 2.71
N PRO A 91 -29.88 34.57 2.57
CA PRO A 91 -31.30 34.23 2.72
C PRO A 91 -31.77 33.09 1.80
N GLY A 92 -31.27 33.04 0.57
CA GLY A 92 -31.62 32.00 -0.41
C GLY A 92 -30.99 30.63 -0.13
N GLU A 93 -30.10 30.52 0.86
CA GLU A 93 -29.34 29.29 1.13
C GLU A 93 -29.80 28.57 2.41
N VAL A 94 -30.77 29.13 3.13
CA VAL A 94 -31.31 28.55 4.39
C VAL A 94 -31.77 27.12 4.22
N GLU A 95 -32.55 26.83 3.17
CA GLU A 95 -33.05 25.47 2.91
C GLU A 95 -31.91 24.52 2.51
N ALA A 96 -30.89 25.01 1.79
CA ALA A 96 -29.71 24.21 1.46
C ALA A 96 -28.92 23.83 2.72
N VAL A 97 -28.76 24.75 3.67
CA VAL A 97 -28.12 24.50 4.97
C VAL A 97 -28.93 23.49 5.77
N ARG A 98 -30.26 23.66 5.85
CA ARG A 98 -31.16 22.72 6.51
C ARG A 98 -31.04 21.31 5.95
N ALA A 99 -31.11 21.17 4.63
CA ALA A 99 -30.99 19.88 3.95
C ALA A 99 -29.61 19.24 4.16
N ALA A 100 -28.55 20.05 4.17
CA ALA A 100 -27.18 19.58 4.42
C ALA A 100 -26.99 19.09 5.87
N ALA A 101 -27.62 19.76 6.84
CA ALA A 101 -27.44 19.48 8.26
C ALA A 101 -28.31 18.31 8.80
N ALA A 102 -29.29 17.82 8.02
CA ALA A 102 -30.28 16.83 8.46
C ALA A 102 -29.72 15.44 8.81
N ASP A 103 -28.70 14.93 8.10
CA ASP A 103 -27.99 13.66 8.39
C ASP A 103 -26.53 13.93 8.81
N ARG A 104 -26.28 15.04 9.50
CA ARG A 104 -24.92 15.41 9.93
C ARG A 104 -24.41 14.45 11.00
N ARG A 105 -23.10 14.16 10.96
CA ARG A 105 -22.38 13.34 11.95
C ARG A 105 -21.14 14.01 12.51
N CYS A 106 -20.98 15.28 12.19
CA CYS A 106 -19.97 16.16 12.69
C CYS A 106 -20.66 17.42 13.20
N ARG A 107 -19.95 18.19 14.02
CA ARG A 107 -20.42 19.51 14.42
C ARG A 107 -20.56 20.39 13.17
N VAL A 108 -21.68 21.08 13.03
CA VAL A 108 -21.94 22.02 11.95
C VAL A 108 -22.11 23.42 12.53
N ILE A 109 -21.31 24.34 12.02
CA ILE A 109 -21.35 25.77 12.33
C ILE A 109 -21.88 26.48 11.09
N ALA A 110 -22.73 27.48 11.23
CA ALA A 110 -23.11 28.33 10.10
C ALA A 110 -22.68 29.78 10.34
N ALA A 111 -22.03 30.40 9.35
CA ALA A 111 -21.73 31.83 9.39
C ALA A 111 -22.83 32.57 8.63
N ALA A 112 -23.79 33.15 9.37
CA ALA A 112 -24.95 33.84 8.80
C ALA A 112 -24.60 35.27 8.36
N ALA A 113 -25.04 35.66 7.17
CA ALA A 113 -24.81 37.02 6.66
C ALA A 113 -25.68 38.09 7.37
N THR A 114 -26.83 37.72 7.92
CA THR A 114 -27.76 38.64 8.59
C THR A 114 -28.38 38.02 9.85
N ALA A 115 -28.94 38.86 10.74
CA ALA A 115 -29.66 38.41 11.94
C ALA A 115 -30.88 37.53 11.59
N GLN A 116 -31.61 37.88 10.53
CA GLN A 116 -32.75 37.08 10.06
C GLN A 116 -32.31 35.69 9.59
N VAL A 117 -31.20 35.60 8.85
CA VAL A 117 -30.65 34.30 8.44
C VAL A 117 -30.19 33.49 9.65
N ARG A 118 -29.58 34.15 10.65
CA ARG A 118 -29.18 33.51 11.90
C ARG A 118 -30.35 32.85 12.61
N GLU A 119 -31.46 33.56 12.79
CA GLU A 119 -32.67 33.00 13.41
C GLU A 119 -33.23 31.83 12.59
N ALA A 120 -33.25 31.96 11.27
CA ALA A 120 -33.78 30.93 10.38
C ALA A 120 -32.96 29.63 10.40
N ILE A 121 -31.64 29.70 10.54
CA ILE A 121 -30.76 28.52 10.51
C ILE A 121 -30.44 27.94 11.89
N ALA A 122 -30.58 28.72 12.97
CA ALA A 122 -30.24 28.31 14.32
C ALA A 122 -30.84 26.95 14.76
N PRO A 123 -32.09 26.59 14.41
CA PRO A 123 -32.66 25.29 14.77
C PRO A 123 -31.97 24.09 14.09
N TYR A 124 -31.25 24.33 12.99
CA TYR A 124 -30.73 23.26 12.13
C TYR A 124 -29.24 22.99 12.30
N VAL A 125 -28.48 23.85 12.98
CA VAL A 125 -27.02 23.73 13.15
C VAL A 125 -26.62 23.79 14.62
N ASP A 126 -25.39 23.38 14.95
CA ASP A 126 -24.94 23.33 16.35
C ASP A 126 -24.49 24.69 16.88
N THR A 127 -24.05 25.59 15.99
CA THR A 127 -23.64 26.95 16.35
C THR A 127 -23.84 27.89 15.17
N VAL A 128 -24.33 29.10 15.42
CA VAL A 128 -24.38 30.16 14.40
C VAL A 128 -23.43 31.28 14.78
N THR A 129 -22.67 31.79 13.81
CA THR A 129 -21.73 32.90 13.98
C THR A 129 -22.03 34.01 12.99
N ASP A 130 -21.48 35.21 13.24
CA ASP A 130 -21.45 36.33 12.30
C ASP A 130 -20.28 36.25 11.31
N GLY A 131 -19.49 35.17 11.34
CA GLY A 131 -18.30 35.00 10.50
C GLY A 131 -17.01 35.55 11.13
N SER A 132 -17.05 36.27 12.25
CA SER A 132 -15.88 36.89 12.89
C SER A 132 -15.92 36.74 14.41
N GLY A 133 -15.77 35.51 14.90
CA GLY A 133 -15.70 35.21 16.33
C GLY A 133 -14.26 35.03 16.83
N PRO A 134 -13.90 35.51 18.05
CA PRO A 134 -12.55 35.43 18.61
C PRO A 134 -12.05 33.99 18.89
N GLY A 135 -12.89 32.97 18.73
CA GLY A 135 -12.55 31.55 18.93
C GLY A 135 -12.45 30.72 17.64
N ILE A 136 -12.52 31.33 16.44
CA ILE A 136 -12.44 30.59 15.16
C ILE A 136 -11.25 31.10 14.33
N VAL A 137 -10.26 30.23 14.13
CA VAL A 137 -9.11 30.47 13.26
C VAL A 137 -9.35 29.79 11.91
N ARG A 138 -9.39 30.59 10.85
CA ARG A 138 -9.53 30.10 9.47
C ARG A 138 -8.17 30.09 8.80
N LEU A 139 -7.66 28.90 8.50
CA LEU A 139 -6.36 28.72 7.87
C LEU A 139 -6.46 29.02 6.37
N GLU A 140 -5.53 29.84 5.88
CA GLU A 140 -5.37 30.13 4.45
C GLU A 140 -4.17 29.39 3.84
N THR A 141 -3.29 28.88 4.70
CA THR A 141 -2.06 28.20 4.34
C THR A 141 -2.14 26.71 4.69
N PRO A 142 -1.59 25.82 3.84
CA PRO A 142 -1.58 24.39 4.08
C PRO A 142 -0.49 23.90 5.05
N GLN A 143 0.30 24.80 5.64
CA GLN A 143 1.38 24.43 6.55
C GLN A 143 0.85 23.72 7.81
N ILE A 144 1.33 22.50 8.03
CA ILE A 144 0.95 21.65 9.17
C ILE A 144 1.34 22.32 10.48
N ARG A 145 2.53 22.93 10.55
CA ARG A 145 2.99 23.60 11.78
C ARG A 145 2.04 24.70 12.25
N ILE A 146 1.43 25.45 11.33
CA ILE A 146 0.51 26.54 11.63
C ILE A 146 -0.81 25.97 12.16
N ALA A 147 -1.30 24.89 11.56
CA ALA A 147 -2.48 24.19 12.06
C ALA A 147 -2.26 23.64 13.48
N LEU A 148 -1.10 23.03 13.75
CA LEU A 148 -0.77 22.51 15.08
C LEU A 148 -0.62 23.61 16.13
N ALA A 149 0.02 24.74 15.77
CA ALA A 149 0.14 25.89 16.66
C ALA A 149 -1.21 26.53 16.99
N ALA A 150 -2.16 26.56 16.04
CA ALA A 150 -3.51 27.01 16.32
C ALA A 150 -4.28 26.01 17.19
N LEU A 151 -4.07 24.70 16.98
CA LEU A 151 -4.73 23.64 17.74
C LEU A 151 -4.21 23.49 19.18
N SER A 152 -3.04 24.03 19.51
CA SER A 152 -2.51 24.00 20.88
C SER A 152 -3.30 24.87 21.86
N ASP A 153 -4.03 25.88 21.35
CA ASP A 153 -5.00 26.61 22.17
C ASP A 153 -6.32 25.85 22.22
N GLU A 154 -6.64 25.27 23.39
CA GLU A 154 -7.83 24.44 23.60
C GLU A 154 -9.16 25.16 23.38
N SER A 155 -9.17 26.50 23.42
CA SER A 155 -10.36 27.31 23.23
C SER A 155 -10.71 27.57 21.76
N VAL A 156 -9.77 27.29 20.84
CA VAL A 156 -9.89 27.65 19.42
C VAL A 156 -10.44 26.50 18.57
N ILE A 157 -11.29 26.88 17.61
CA ILE A 157 -11.73 26.06 16.48
C ILE A 157 -10.89 26.41 15.26
N VAL A 158 -10.25 25.42 14.64
CA VAL A 158 -9.36 25.57 13.50
C VAL A 158 -10.02 25.01 12.24
N LEU A 159 -10.26 25.87 11.27
CA LEU A 159 -10.96 25.56 10.02
C LEU A 159 -10.06 25.77 8.81
N ALA A 160 -9.85 24.74 8.01
CA ALA A 160 -9.22 24.87 6.70
C ALA A 160 -10.17 25.54 5.70
N ARG A 161 -9.73 26.61 5.04
CA ARG A 161 -10.47 27.18 3.90
C ARG A 161 -10.41 26.26 2.69
N PRO A 162 -11.33 26.42 1.71
CA PRO A 162 -11.28 25.64 0.47
C PRO A 162 -9.94 25.75 -0.27
N SER A 163 -9.30 26.92 -0.24
CA SER A 163 -7.97 27.14 -0.83
C SER A 163 -6.90 26.19 -0.25
N VAL A 164 -6.92 25.95 1.07
CA VAL A 164 -6.01 25.00 1.74
C VAL A 164 -6.22 23.59 1.21
N LEU A 165 -7.46 23.12 1.14
CA LEU A 165 -7.79 21.76 0.69
C LEU A 165 -7.50 21.57 -0.80
N ILE A 166 -7.74 22.60 -1.62
CA ILE A 166 -7.42 22.57 -3.05
C ILE A 166 -5.90 22.52 -3.27
N ALA A 167 -5.13 23.29 -2.49
CA ALA A 167 -3.68 23.38 -2.60
C ALA A 167 -2.95 22.14 -2.06
N ALA A 168 -3.35 21.65 -0.87
CA ALA A 168 -2.71 20.53 -0.18
C ALA A 168 -3.24 19.16 -0.62
N GLY A 169 -4.47 19.11 -1.12
CA GLY A 169 -5.25 17.88 -1.24
C GLY A 169 -5.95 17.50 0.07
N PRO A 170 -7.01 16.67 0.00
CA PRO A 170 -7.83 16.34 1.16
C PRO A 170 -7.12 15.43 2.18
N GLY A 171 -6.02 14.77 1.81
CA GLY A 171 -5.17 14.03 2.76
C GLY A 171 -4.44 14.94 3.76
N TRP A 172 -4.59 16.25 3.66
CA TRP A 172 -4.04 17.23 4.60
C TRP A 172 -4.50 16.99 6.04
N PHE A 173 -5.78 16.68 6.28
CA PHE A 173 -6.30 16.39 7.62
C PHE A 173 -5.55 15.23 8.28
N ASN A 174 -5.38 14.12 7.56
CA ASN A 174 -4.64 12.95 8.04
C ASN A 174 -3.19 13.31 8.39
N ARG A 175 -2.52 14.17 7.61
CA ARG A 175 -1.16 14.61 7.91
C ARG A 175 -1.07 15.49 9.16
N VAL A 176 -2.03 16.39 9.37
CA VAL A 176 -2.09 17.21 10.59
C VAL A 176 -2.35 16.33 11.80
N ILE A 177 -3.31 15.40 11.70
CA ILE A 177 -3.61 14.44 12.76
C ILE A 177 -2.39 13.60 13.09
N GLU A 178 -1.72 13.03 12.08
CA GLU A 178 -0.55 12.19 12.28
C GLU A 178 0.62 12.97 12.91
N ALA A 179 0.80 14.24 12.53
CA ALA A 179 1.82 15.12 13.09
C ALA A 179 1.54 15.50 14.55
N ALA A 180 0.29 15.43 15.00
CA ALA A 180 -0.11 15.71 16.38
C ALA A 180 0.08 14.51 17.32
N ILE A 181 0.34 13.30 16.80
CA ILE A 181 0.49 12.09 17.62
C ILE A 181 1.82 12.19 18.38
N PRO A 182 1.83 12.10 19.72
CA PRO A 182 3.06 12.06 20.49
C PRO A 182 3.91 10.83 20.14
N THR A 183 5.21 11.04 19.94
CA THR A 183 6.15 9.99 19.51
C THR A 183 7.33 9.86 20.47
N SER A 184 7.86 8.65 20.62
CA SER A 184 9.12 8.38 21.32
C SER A 184 10.19 7.77 20.39
N PRO A 185 11.46 7.67 20.80
CA PRO A 185 12.47 6.98 19.97
C PRO A 185 12.14 5.48 19.80
N PRO A 186 12.41 4.87 18.62
CA PRO A 186 12.12 3.47 18.39
C PRO A 186 12.99 2.55 19.26
N PRO A 187 12.44 1.44 19.77
CA PRO A 187 13.16 0.49 20.61
C PRO A 187 14.37 -0.06 19.87
N ARG A 188 15.49 -0.28 20.55
CA ARG A 188 16.75 -0.80 20.00
C ARG A 188 16.84 -2.30 20.25
N TRP A 189 17.81 -2.96 19.59
CA TRP A 189 18.11 -4.38 19.84
C TRP A 189 18.43 -4.67 21.31
N ARG A 190 19.05 -3.71 22.00
CA ARG A 190 19.36 -3.81 23.44
C ARG A 190 18.12 -3.87 24.34
N ASP A 191 16.97 -3.40 23.83
CA ASP A 191 15.72 -3.36 24.57
C ASP A 191 14.89 -4.65 24.37
N VAL A 192 15.38 -5.59 23.55
CA VAL A 192 14.70 -6.87 23.30
C VAL A 192 14.89 -7.80 24.51
N PRO A 193 13.81 -8.30 25.12
CA PRO A 193 13.91 -9.23 26.24
C PRO A 193 14.63 -10.53 25.85
N VAL A 194 15.38 -11.13 26.78
CA VAL A 194 16.06 -12.41 26.54
C VAL A 194 15.08 -13.54 26.24
N ARG A 195 13.91 -13.53 26.89
CA ARG A 195 12.89 -14.60 26.79
C ARG A 195 12.07 -14.48 25.49
N PRO A 196 12.08 -15.48 24.58
CA PRO A 196 11.45 -15.37 23.25
C PRO A 196 9.95 -15.06 23.25
N TRP A 197 9.17 -15.61 24.19
CA TRP A 197 7.73 -15.33 24.27
C TRP A 197 7.39 -13.88 24.66
N ARG A 198 8.38 -13.08 25.06
CA ARG A 198 8.26 -11.63 25.32
C ARG A 198 8.84 -10.79 24.18
N TRP A 199 9.34 -11.40 23.10
CA TRP A 199 9.90 -10.64 21.99
C TRP A 199 8.84 -9.76 21.34
N PRO A 200 9.20 -8.52 20.99
CA PRO A 200 8.28 -7.63 20.30
C PRO A 200 8.01 -8.14 18.88
N ALA A 201 6.83 -7.82 18.35
CA ALA A 201 6.34 -8.28 17.05
C ALA A 201 7.34 -8.08 15.88
N TRP A 202 8.08 -6.97 15.89
CA TRP A 202 9.03 -6.67 14.82
C TRP A 202 10.24 -7.63 14.79
N VAL A 203 10.62 -8.24 15.91
CA VAL A 203 11.69 -9.26 15.94
C VAL A 203 11.21 -10.52 15.24
N TRP A 204 10.00 -10.98 15.55
CA TRP A 204 9.37 -12.10 14.85
C TRP A 204 9.23 -11.84 13.35
N GLY A 205 8.82 -10.63 12.97
CA GLY A 205 8.72 -10.24 11.56
C GLY A 205 10.08 -10.23 10.85
N ILE A 206 11.16 -9.88 11.54
CA ILE A 206 12.52 -10.01 11.02
C ILE A 206 12.88 -11.47 10.77
N LEU A 207 12.55 -12.38 11.70
CA LEU A 207 12.84 -13.81 11.52
C LEU A 207 12.10 -14.39 10.31
N VAL A 208 10.84 -13.98 10.09
CA VAL A 208 10.11 -14.38 8.88
C VAL A 208 10.80 -13.84 7.62
N GLY A 209 11.20 -12.56 7.62
CA GLY A 209 11.90 -11.95 6.49
C GLY A 209 13.23 -12.65 6.17
N LEU A 210 14.05 -12.93 7.19
CA LEU A 210 15.30 -13.69 7.05
C LEU A 210 15.04 -15.13 6.59
N GLY A 211 14.03 -15.79 7.17
CA GLY A 211 13.63 -17.14 6.79
C GLY A 211 13.22 -17.24 5.33
N MET A 212 12.46 -16.26 4.82
CA MET A 212 12.11 -16.16 3.39
C MET A 212 13.33 -15.95 2.50
N ILE A 213 14.32 -15.14 2.93
CA ILE A 213 15.57 -14.96 2.19
C ILE A 213 16.37 -16.26 2.17
N VAL A 214 16.53 -16.93 3.31
CA VAL A 214 17.26 -18.21 3.40
C VAL A 214 16.58 -19.29 2.56
N ALA A 215 15.26 -19.39 2.62
CA ALA A 215 14.49 -20.32 1.79
C ALA A 215 14.65 -20.01 0.30
N GLY A 216 14.60 -18.73 -0.10
CA GLY A 216 14.82 -18.31 -1.47
C GLY A 216 16.25 -18.60 -1.96
N LEU A 217 17.27 -18.36 -1.13
CA LEU A 217 18.66 -18.74 -1.43
C LEU A 217 18.81 -20.26 -1.57
N GLY A 218 18.14 -21.04 -0.72
CA GLY A 218 18.08 -22.50 -0.82
C GLY A 218 17.45 -22.96 -2.14
N ALA A 219 16.30 -22.38 -2.52
CA ALA A 219 15.65 -22.64 -3.79
C ALA A 219 16.53 -22.28 -5.00
N ALA A 220 17.23 -21.13 -4.95
CA ALA A 220 18.20 -20.75 -5.98
C ALA A 220 19.36 -21.74 -6.07
N ALA A 221 19.91 -22.19 -4.93
CA ALA A 221 20.99 -23.17 -4.90
C ALA A 221 20.55 -24.53 -5.45
N ILE A 222 19.31 -24.95 -5.19
CA ILE A 222 18.73 -26.18 -5.76
C ILE A 222 18.57 -26.03 -7.28
N ALA A 223 18.02 -24.90 -7.74
CA ALA A 223 17.82 -24.63 -9.17
C ALA A 223 19.15 -24.58 -9.94
N LEU A 224 20.19 -23.95 -9.38
CA LEU A 224 21.51 -23.86 -10.01
C LEU A 224 22.33 -25.17 -9.88
N GLY A 225 22.06 -25.96 -8.85
CA GLY A 225 22.79 -27.19 -8.54
C GLY A 225 22.04 -28.45 -8.97
N PRO A 226 21.54 -29.28 -8.01
CA PRO A 226 21.01 -30.60 -8.31
C PRO A 226 19.77 -30.61 -9.19
N VAL A 227 19.07 -29.48 -9.34
CA VAL A 227 17.78 -29.28 -10.02
C VAL A 227 16.62 -30.05 -9.38
N LEU A 228 16.82 -31.34 -9.09
CA LEU A 228 15.91 -32.24 -8.43
C LEU A 228 16.49 -32.72 -7.09
N LEU A 229 15.70 -32.64 -6.04
CA LEU A 229 16.01 -33.29 -4.76
C LEU A 229 15.63 -34.77 -4.78
N TRP A 230 15.95 -35.49 -3.69
CA TRP A 230 15.69 -36.93 -3.62
C TRP A 230 14.20 -37.26 -3.79
N TYR A 231 13.32 -36.54 -3.09
CA TYR A 231 11.87 -36.73 -3.22
C TYR A 231 11.31 -36.29 -4.58
N ASP A 232 11.95 -35.32 -5.26
CA ASP A 232 11.57 -34.94 -6.63
C ASP A 232 11.82 -36.13 -7.58
N ARG A 233 12.98 -36.79 -7.43
CA ARG A 233 13.35 -37.97 -8.20
C ARG A 233 12.46 -39.16 -7.89
N ASP A 234 12.10 -39.35 -6.63
CA ASP A 234 11.19 -40.43 -6.22
C ASP A 234 9.78 -40.22 -6.78
N TYR A 235 9.29 -38.98 -6.78
CA TYR A 235 7.99 -38.63 -7.34
C TYR A 235 7.96 -38.81 -8.88
N LEU A 236 9.00 -38.35 -9.56
CA LEU A 236 9.11 -38.45 -11.02
C LEU A 236 9.55 -39.85 -11.50
N GLY A 237 10.15 -40.66 -10.63
CA GLY A 237 10.78 -41.93 -11.01
C GLY A 237 11.95 -41.78 -11.99
N ARG A 238 12.54 -40.58 -12.09
CA ARG A 238 13.53 -40.21 -13.11
C ARG A 238 14.65 -39.33 -12.57
N SER A 239 15.83 -39.44 -13.17
CA SER A 239 16.98 -38.56 -12.93
C SER A 239 16.95 -37.32 -13.84
N VAL A 240 17.76 -36.31 -13.50
CA VAL A 240 17.95 -35.10 -14.31
C VAL A 240 18.40 -35.45 -15.74
N ALA A 241 19.32 -36.40 -15.90
CA ALA A 241 19.80 -36.83 -17.21
C ALA A 241 18.67 -37.46 -18.05
N GLN A 242 17.81 -38.25 -17.41
CA GLN A 242 16.65 -38.85 -18.07
C GLN A 242 15.60 -37.80 -18.47
N LEU A 243 15.37 -36.77 -17.65
CA LEU A 243 14.50 -35.65 -18.02
C LEU A 243 15.08 -34.84 -19.19
N HIS A 244 16.40 -34.63 -19.21
CA HIS A 244 17.06 -33.94 -20.32
C HIS A 244 16.95 -34.72 -21.63
N HIS A 245 16.95 -36.07 -21.58
CA HIS A 245 16.72 -36.90 -22.77
C HIS A 245 15.26 -36.88 -23.25
N ILE A 246 14.30 -36.62 -22.35
CA ILE A 246 12.89 -36.41 -22.76
C ILE A 246 12.78 -35.11 -23.54
N ASN A 247 13.45 -34.06 -23.05
CA ASN A 247 13.44 -32.75 -23.67
C ASN A 247 14.66 -31.93 -23.19
N GLU A 248 15.49 -31.52 -24.15
CA GLU A 248 16.74 -30.82 -23.84
C GLU A 248 16.51 -29.48 -23.12
N HIS A 249 15.37 -28.82 -23.39
CA HIS A 249 15.00 -27.53 -22.80
C HIS A 249 14.29 -27.66 -21.44
N LEU A 250 13.83 -28.84 -21.04
CA LEU A 250 13.04 -29.03 -19.82
C LEU A 250 13.81 -28.66 -18.56
N ILE A 251 15.11 -28.97 -18.48
CA ILE A 251 15.92 -28.60 -17.32
C ILE A 251 16.03 -27.08 -17.19
N GLY A 252 16.36 -26.39 -18.28
CA GLY A 252 16.40 -24.93 -18.30
C GLY A 252 15.04 -24.32 -17.94
N PHE A 253 13.95 -24.93 -18.40
CA PHE A 253 12.59 -24.54 -18.01
C PHE A 253 12.33 -24.73 -16.51
N LEU A 254 12.68 -25.85 -15.90
CA LEU A 254 12.51 -26.00 -14.45
C LEU A 254 13.38 -24.98 -13.67
N GLN A 255 14.58 -24.70 -14.16
CA GLN A 255 15.46 -23.69 -13.57
C GLN A 255 14.89 -22.27 -13.66
N HIS A 256 14.25 -21.91 -14.79
CA HIS A 256 13.66 -20.59 -14.96
C HIS A 256 12.54 -20.32 -13.95
N ASP A 257 11.63 -21.27 -13.76
CA ASP A 257 10.51 -21.15 -12.83
C ASP A 257 11.04 -21.05 -11.38
N ARG A 258 11.96 -21.95 -11.00
CA ARG A 258 12.50 -22.00 -9.63
C ARG A 258 13.40 -20.81 -9.29
N LEU A 259 14.24 -20.34 -10.22
CA LEU A 259 15.11 -19.20 -9.95
C LEU A 259 14.32 -17.88 -9.93
N THR A 260 13.29 -17.77 -10.75
CA THR A 260 12.34 -16.63 -10.71
C THR A 260 11.57 -16.63 -9.39
N MET A 261 11.06 -17.79 -8.94
CA MET A 261 10.44 -17.95 -7.63
C MET A 261 11.39 -17.58 -6.49
N ALA A 262 12.63 -18.09 -6.51
CA ALA A 262 13.66 -17.80 -5.52
C ALA A 262 13.95 -16.30 -5.39
N GLY A 263 14.09 -15.60 -6.52
CA GLY A 263 14.23 -14.15 -6.55
C GLY A 263 13.06 -13.43 -5.89
N ASN A 264 11.84 -13.84 -6.21
CA ASN A 264 10.62 -13.30 -5.59
C ASN A 264 10.56 -13.57 -4.07
N MET A 265 10.94 -14.77 -3.61
CA MET A 265 11.01 -15.10 -2.18
C MET A 265 11.99 -14.21 -1.42
N ILE A 266 13.18 -13.98 -1.98
CA ILE A 266 14.17 -13.04 -1.41
C ILE A 266 13.58 -11.63 -1.40
N GLY A 267 12.92 -11.22 -2.48
CA GLY A 267 12.24 -9.92 -2.57
C GLY A 267 11.19 -9.72 -1.47
N ILE A 268 10.31 -10.70 -1.25
CA ILE A 268 9.32 -10.70 -0.15
C ILE A 268 10.03 -10.60 1.20
N GLY A 269 11.08 -11.40 1.41
CA GLY A 269 11.85 -11.38 2.64
C GLY A 269 12.42 -9.99 2.95
N VAL A 270 12.95 -9.29 1.94
CA VAL A 270 13.42 -7.90 2.05
C VAL A 270 12.28 -6.94 2.40
N LEU A 271 11.12 -7.06 1.75
CA LEU A 271 9.95 -6.24 2.06
C LEU A 271 9.49 -6.46 3.51
N TYR A 272 9.53 -7.70 4.00
CA TYR A 272 9.17 -8.08 5.36
C TYR A 272 10.18 -7.59 6.40
N LEU A 273 11.48 -7.61 6.09
CA LEU A 273 12.50 -6.93 6.90
C LEU A 273 12.24 -5.44 6.99
N GLY A 274 11.93 -4.80 5.86
CA GLY A 274 11.55 -3.38 5.79
C GLY A 274 10.34 -3.03 6.64
N LEU A 275 9.23 -3.74 6.44
CA LEU A 275 8.00 -3.59 7.22
C LEU A 275 8.24 -3.80 8.72
N SER A 276 9.06 -4.78 9.09
CA SER A 276 9.35 -5.08 10.49
C SER A 276 10.23 -4.02 11.13
N TRP A 277 11.37 -3.68 10.51
CA TRP A 277 12.37 -2.77 11.05
C TRP A 277 11.97 -1.29 10.95
N GLY A 278 11.39 -0.89 9.83
CA GLY A 278 10.99 0.49 9.57
C GLY A 278 9.53 0.79 9.89
N GLY A 279 8.66 -0.21 9.94
CA GLY A 279 7.23 -0.04 10.17
C GLY A 279 6.81 -0.46 11.58
N ILE A 280 6.71 -1.77 11.81
CA ILE A 280 6.19 -2.38 13.06
C ILE A 280 7.00 -1.90 14.26
N ARG A 281 8.34 -1.87 14.14
CA ARG A 281 9.25 -1.38 15.19
C ARG A 281 9.01 0.09 15.53
N GLN A 282 8.64 0.91 14.55
CA GLN A 282 8.29 2.32 14.76
C GLN A 282 6.86 2.52 15.28
N GLY A 283 6.08 1.45 15.45
CA GLY A 283 4.69 1.57 15.93
C GLY A 283 3.63 1.70 14.83
N HIS A 284 4.01 1.60 13.54
CA HIS A 284 3.06 1.76 12.44
C HIS A 284 2.09 0.58 12.37
N ARG A 285 0.81 0.84 12.61
CA ARG A 285 -0.25 -0.20 12.52
C ARG A 285 -0.45 -0.70 11.10
N TRP A 286 -0.42 0.19 10.10
CA TRP A 286 -0.48 -0.22 8.70
C TRP A 286 0.64 -1.18 8.32
N ALA A 287 1.85 -1.05 8.88
CA ALA A 287 2.96 -1.92 8.52
C ALA A 287 2.70 -3.36 8.96
N ARG A 288 2.16 -3.53 10.17
CA ARG A 288 1.67 -4.85 10.64
C ARG A 288 0.53 -5.37 9.77
N ASN A 289 -0.38 -4.51 9.32
CA ASN A 289 -1.49 -4.92 8.47
C ASN A 289 -1.04 -5.31 7.06
N ALA A 290 -0.08 -4.58 6.48
CA ALA A 290 0.53 -4.91 5.20
C ALA A 290 1.25 -6.27 5.27
N PHE A 291 2.01 -6.48 6.35
CA PHE A 291 2.65 -7.74 6.65
C PHE A 291 1.63 -8.89 6.80
N LEU A 292 0.55 -8.66 7.57
CA LEU A 292 -0.52 -9.65 7.73
C LEU A 292 -1.18 -10.01 6.39
N VAL A 293 -1.64 -9.02 5.63
CA VAL A 293 -2.41 -9.26 4.40
C VAL A 293 -1.54 -9.96 3.36
N SER A 294 -0.32 -9.46 3.14
CA SER A 294 0.64 -10.11 2.25
C SER A 294 0.94 -11.54 2.71
N GLY A 295 1.35 -11.71 3.97
CA GLY A 295 1.77 -13.01 4.49
C GLY A 295 0.65 -14.02 4.56
N LEU A 296 -0.57 -13.62 4.96
CA LEU A 296 -1.71 -14.52 4.99
C LEU A 296 -1.98 -15.10 3.61
N ILE A 297 -1.98 -14.28 2.55
CA ILE A 297 -2.17 -14.77 1.19
C ILE A 297 -1.01 -15.70 0.78
N THR A 298 0.23 -15.33 1.06
CA THR A 298 1.41 -16.19 0.78
C THR A 298 1.34 -17.55 1.52
N PHE A 299 0.89 -17.58 2.77
CA PHE A 299 0.73 -18.84 3.50
C PHE A 299 -0.45 -19.66 2.97
N LEU A 300 -1.58 -19.02 2.63
CA LEU A 300 -2.75 -19.72 2.09
C LEU A 300 -2.47 -20.34 0.71
N THR A 301 -1.53 -19.81 -0.06
CA THR A 301 -1.15 -20.40 -1.36
C THR A 301 -0.46 -21.77 -1.22
N PHE A 302 -0.04 -22.17 -0.01
CA PHE A 302 0.37 -23.55 0.28
C PHE A 302 -0.71 -24.57 -0.09
N PHE A 303 -1.99 -24.20 0.06
CA PHE A 303 -3.11 -25.09 -0.27
C PHE A 303 -3.25 -25.37 -1.78
N TYR A 304 -2.53 -24.65 -2.65
CA TYR A 304 -2.44 -25.01 -4.07
C TYR A 304 -1.85 -26.41 -4.28
N PHE A 305 -0.98 -26.87 -3.37
CA PHE A 305 -0.36 -28.19 -3.48
C PHE A 305 -1.34 -29.35 -3.28
N LEU A 306 -2.48 -29.11 -2.62
CA LEU A 306 -3.57 -30.08 -2.55
C LEU A 306 -4.22 -30.30 -3.92
N ALA A 307 -4.28 -29.25 -4.75
CA ALA A 307 -4.86 -29.33 -6.09
C ALA A 307 -3.90 -29.95 -7.11
N THR A 308 -2.59 -29.77 -6.95
CA THR A 308 -1.58 -30.38 -7.84
C THR A 308 -1.31 -31.84 -7.49
N GLY A 309 -1.55 -32.26 -6.24
CA GLY A 309 -1.28 -33.63 -5.79
C GLY A 309 0.20 -33.89 -5.48
N PHE A 310 1.04 -32.85 -5.46
CA PHE A 310 2.46 -32.93 -5.08
C PHE A 310 2.72 -32.00 -3.89
N ILE A 311 2.81 -32.59 -2.70
CA ILE A 311 3.14 -31.88 -1.46
C ILE A 311 4.65 -31.91 -1.26
N GLU A 312 5.28 -30.78 -1.55
CA GLU A 312 6.75 -30.63 -1.52
C GLU A 312 7.27 -30.57 -0.06
N PRO A 313 8.12 -31.52 0.39
CA PRO A 313 8.58 -31.60 1.78
C PRO A 313 9.33 -30.36 2.30
N LEU A 314 10.22 -29.77 1.50
CA LEU A 314 11.00 -28.59 1.88
C LEU A 314 10.10 -27.36 2.03
N HIS A 315 9.16 -27.14 1.11
CA HIS A 315 8.18 -26.06 1.21
C HIS A 315 7.30 -26.23 2.44
N THR A 316 6.88 -27.47 2.70
CA THR A 316 6.10 -27.81 3.91
C THR A 316 6.89 -27.48 5.18
N LEU A 317 8.19 -27.81 5.21
CA LEU A 317 9.08 -27.46 6.32
C LEU A 317 9.22 -25.93 6.48
N VAL A 318 9.41 -25.20 5.38
CA VAL A 318 9.51 -23.73 5.39
C VAL A 318 8.21 -23.11 5.93
N VAL A 319 7.05 -23.56 5.45
CA VAL A 319 5.75 -23.09 5.94
C VAL A 319 5.57 -23.40 7.43
N ALA A 320 5.84 -24.63 7.85
CA ALA A 320 5.71 -25.04 9.25
C ALA A 320 6.65 -24.26 10.19
N ALA A 321 7.86 -23.93 9.73
CA ALA A 321 8.82 -23.15 10.50
C ALA A 321 8.45 -21.66 10.58
N LEU A 322 8.02 -21.05 9.46
CA LEU A 322 7.77 -19.61 9.40
C LEU A 322 6.39 -19.20 9.90
N LEU A 323 5.38 -20.07 9.82
CA LEU A 323 4.02 -19.78 10.28
C LEU A 323 3.94 -19.33 11.75
N PRO A 324 4.56 -20.01 12.75
CA PRO A 324 4.52 -19.53 14.14
C PRO A 324 5.24 -18.18 14.32
N MET A 325 6.31 -17.93 13.57
CA MET A 325 7.00 -16.63 13.58
C MET A 325 6.13 -15.53 12.97
N PHE A 326 5.43 -15.83 11.87
CA PHE A 326 4.46 -14.94 11.25
C PHE A 326 3.33 -14.59 12.22
N MET A 327 2.78 -15.59 12.92
CA MET A 327 1.80 -15.37 13.98
C MET A 327 2.35 -14.44 15.07
N GLY A 328 3.57 -14.68 15.56
CA GLY A 328 4.23 -13.79 16.53
C GLY A 328 4.39 -12.34 16.04
N ALA A 329 4.62 -12.15 14.74
CA ALA A 329 4.78 -10.83 14.11
C ALA A 329 3.47 -10.06 13.97
N VAL A 330 2.34 -10.76 13.81
CA VAL A 330 1.04 -10.12 13.55
C VAL A 330 0.09 -10.19 14.74
N TRP A 331 0.34 -11.01 15.75
CA TRP A 331 -0.63 -11.27 16.83
C TRP A 331 -1.07 -9.99 17.56
N ARG A 332 -0.13 -9.10 17.89
CA ARG A 332 -0.41 -7.86 18.62
C ARG A 332 -0.16 -6.65 17.73
N ALA A 333 -1.15 -5.74 17.68
CA ALA A 333 -0.96 -4.45 17.07
C ALA A 333 0.06 -3.61 17.89
N PRO A 334 0.91 -2.81 17.24
CA PRO A 334 1.76 -1.86 17.96
C PRO A 334 0.93 -0.89 18.80
N SER A 335 1.38 -0.64 20.03
CA SER A 335 0.65 0.14 21.04
C SER A 335 1.09 1.60 21.17
N GLY A 336 2.27 1.97 20.68
CA GLY A 336 2.81 3.32 20.77
C GLY A 336 3.51 3.76 19.48
N ALA A 337 3.50 5.06 19.22
CA ALA A 337 4.15 5.69 18.08
C ALA A 337 5.62 5.98 18.40
N HIS A 338 6.52 5.51 17.54
CA HIS A 338 7.96 5.68 17.70
C HIS A 338 8.68 6.19 16.43
N TRP A 339 7.94 6.87 15.57
CA TRP A 339 8.50 7.48 14.36
C TRP A 339 9.04 8.89 14.64
N PRO A 340 10.00 9.38 13.84
CA PRO A 340 10.44 10.77 13.93
C PRO A 340 9.29 11.76 13.67
N PRO A 341 9.37 13.00 14.19
CA PRO A 341 8.40 14.03 13.89
C PRO A 341 8.20 14.23 12.39
N ILE A 342 6.97 14.51 11.96
CA ILE A 342 6.65 14.73 10.56
C ILE A 342 7.33 16.02 10.10
N ALA A 343 8.29 15.89 9.18
CA ALA A 343 8.95 17.02 8.55
C ALA A 343 8.15 17.50 7.33
N GLU A 344 7.84 18.80 7.29
CA GLU A 344 7.42 19.47 6.07
C GLU A 344 8.64 19.66 5.14
N GLY A 345 8.38 19.88 3.86
CA GLY A 345 9.45 20.13 2.89
C GLY A 345 8.88 20.65 1.59
N HIS A 346 9.74 20.86 0.59
CA HIS A 346 9.34 21.46 -0.68
C HIS A 346 8.17 20.71 -1.34
N GLU A 347 7.08 21.44 -1.60
CA GLU A 347 5.86 20.89 -2.19
C GLU A 347 6.09 20.26 -3.58
N LEU A 348 7.02 20.81 -4.37
CA LEU A 348 7.39 20.23 -5.67
C LEU A 348 7.97 18.81 -5.54
N GLN A 349 8.79 18.57 -4.52
CA GLN A 349 9.34 17.24 -4.25
C GLN A 349 8.22 16.27 -3.87
N ARG A 350 7.27 16.70 -3.04
CA ARG A 350 6.11 15.90 -2.66
C ARG A 350 5.26 15.55 -3.88
N ARG A 351 4.90 16.54 -4.71
CA ARG A 351 4.08 16.33 -5.92
C ARG A 351 4.74 15.38 -6.93
N ARG A 352 6.06 15.47 -7.13
CA ARG A 352 6.81 14.50 -7.94
C ARG A 352 6.75 13.10 -7.33
N ALA A 353 6.93 12.99 -6.01
CA ALA A 353 6.87 11.72 -5.32
C ALA A 353 5.47 11.08 -5.34
N LEU A 354 4.38 11.86 -5.44
CA LEU A 354 3.03 11.34 -5.59
C LEU A 354 2.80 10.62 -6.94
N TRP A 355 3.48 11.06 -8.01
CA TRP A 355 3.51 10.29 -9.26
C TRP A 355 4.24 8.96 -9.07
N GLY A 356 5.39 8.98 -8.38
CA GLY A 356 6.09 7.75 -8.03
C GLY A 356 5.22 6.81 -7.17
N GLN A 357 4.42 7.37 -6.26
CA GLN A 357 3.50 6.60 -5.43
C GLN A 357 2.42 5.92 -6.27
N LEU A 358 1.76 6.67 -7.16
CA LEU A 358 0.73 6.15 -8.06
C LEU A 358 1.28 5.00 -8.93
N LEU A 359 2.47 5.20 -9.52
CA LEU A 359 3.12 4.17 -10.33
C LEU A 359 3.44 2.91 -9.52
N MET A 360 3.98 3.05 -8.30
CA MET A 360 4.34 1.90 -7.47
C MET A 360 3.12 1.15 -6.93
N ILE A 361 2.01 1.85 -6.65
CA ILE A 361 0.71 1.21 -6.35
C ILE A 361 0.26 0.39 -7.56
N GLY A 362 0.36 0.94 -8.77
CA GLY A 362 0.05 0.24 -10.01
C GLY A 362 0.93 -1.00 -10.23
N VAL A 363 2.24 -0.90 -9.95
CA VAL A 363 3.17 -2.04 -9.97
C VAL A 363 2.73 -3.14 -9.03
N GLY A 364 2.48 -2.82 -7.75
CA GLY A 364 2.06 -3.81 -6.78
C GLY A 364 0.74 -4.50 -7.17
N ALA A 365 -0.24 -3.72 -7.66
CA ALA A 365 -1.51 -4.26 -8.13
C ALA A 365 -1.32 -5.15 -9.36
N GLY A 366 -0.47 -4.73 -10.31
CA GLY A 366 -0.11 -5.51 -11.49
C GLY A 366 0.57 -6.82 -11.14
N LEU A 367 1.50 -6.83 -10.18
CA LEU A 367 2.14 -8.05 -9.67
C LEU A 367 1.12 -8.99 -9.03
N ALA A 368 0.17 -8.46 -8.25
CA ALA A 368 -0.88 -9.27 -7.65
C ALA A 368 -1.77 -9.92 -8.72
N VAL A 369 -2.18 -9.16 -9.74
CA VAL A 369 -2.95 -9.69 -10.87
C VAL A 369 -2.15 -10.72 -11.67
N ALA A 370 -0.87 -10.45 -11.95
CA ALA A 370 0.02 -11.41 -12.62
C ALA A 370 0.15 -12.71 -11.83
N GLY A 371 0.30 -12.62 -10.50
CA GLY A 371 0.34 -13.78 -9.62
C GLY A 371 -0.94 -14.60 -9.68
N ILE A 372 -2.12 -13.95 -9.67
CA ILE A 372 -3.41 -14.63 -9.84
C ILE A 372 -3.48 -15.36 -11.18
N VAL A 373 -3.07 -14.72 -12.28
CA VAL A 373 -3.07 -15.31 -13.62
C VAL A 373 -2.12 -16.51 -13.69
N ILE A 374 -0.90 -16.38 -13.17
CA ILE A 374 0.10 -17.46 -13.15
C ILE A 374 -0.39 -18.63 -12.30
N SER A 375 -0.99 -18.38 -11.14
CA SER A 375 -1.59 -19.42 -10.31
C SER A 375 -2.74 -20.11 -11.02
N ALA A 376 -3.62 -19.36 -11.70
CA ALA A 376 -4.72 -19.94 -12.47
C ALA A 376 -4.21 -20.84 -13.61
N VAL A 377 -3.19 -20.39 -14.36
CA VAL A 377 -2.53 -21.20 -15.39
C VAL A 377 -1.91 -22.46 -14.76
N GLY A 378 -1.15 -22.32 -13.68
CA GLY A 378 -0.52 -23.44 -12.97
C GLY A 378 -1.52 -24.49 -12.49
N LEU A 379 -2.72 -24.08 -12.10
CA LEU A 379 -3.79 -24.97 -11.61
C LEU A 379 -4.71 -25.51 -12.73
N THR A 380 -4.56 -25.06 -13.98
CA THR A 380 -5.45 -25.46 -15.09
C THR A 380 -4.69 -25.99 -16.29
N THR A 381 -4.11 -25.13 -17.11
CA THR A 381 -3.46 -25.52 -18.37
C THR A 381 -1.98 -25.86 -18.21
N VAL A 382 -1.39 -25.50 -17.06
CA VAL A 382 0.04 -25.62 -16.69
C VAL A 382 0.98 -24.76 -17.54
N PHE A 383 0.77 -24.74 -18.86
CA PHE A 383 1.60 -24.02 -19.82
C PHE A 383 0.83 -22.87 -20.48
N VAL A 384 1.57 -21.83 -20.84
CA VAL A 384 1.16 -20.84 -21.85
C VAL A 384 1.79 -21.20 -23.21
N PRO A 385 1.29 -20.65 -24.34
CA PRO A 385 1.80 -21.02 -25.67
C PRO A 385 3.32 -20.86 -25.83
N THR A 386 3.89 -19.78 -25.31
CA THR A 386 5.34 -19.53 -25.40
C THR A 386 6.18 -20.57 -24.66
N ASP A 387 5.63 -21.22 -23.63
CA ASP A 387 6.33 -22.29 -22.91
C ASP A 387 6.47 -23.53 -23.80
N LEU A 388 5.40 -23.88 -24.52
CA LEU A 388 5.36 -25.03 -25.41
C LEU A 388 6.21 -24.79 -26.66
N GLU A 389 6.28 -23.55 -27.14
CA GLU A 389 7.22 -23.14 -28.19
C GLU A 389 8.68 -23.30 -27.73
N PHE A 390 9.03 -22.83 -26.53
CA PHE A 390 10.38 -23.00 -25.98
C PHE A 390 10.74 -24.47 -25.77
N LEU A 391 9.79 -25.27 -25.27
CA LEU A 391 9.97 -26.71 -25.10
C LEU A 391 9.88 -27.49 -26.43
N ALA A 392 9.52 -26.85 -27.54
CA ALA A 392 9.31 -27.49 -28.84
C ALA A 392 8.41 -28.76 -28.76
N THR A 393 7.36 -28.72 -27.94
CA THR A 393 6.49 -29.87 -27.68
C THR A 393 5.05 -29.44 -27.33
N SER A 394 4.17 -30.40 -27.05
CA SER A 394 2.81 -30.14 -26.56
C SER A 394 2.62 -30.65 -25.13
N SER A 395 1.64 -30.09 -24.42
CA SER A 395 1.26 -30.57 -23.09
C SER A 395 0.82 -32.06 -23.10
N ALA A 396 0.12 -32.49 -24.16
CA ALA A 396 -0.26 -33.88 -24.38
C ALA A 396 0.97 -34.77 -24.62
N GLY A 397 1.94 -34.29 -25.39
CA GLY A 397 3.22 -34.97 -25.61
C GLY A 397 3.96 -35.22 -24.31
N LEU A 398 4.15 -34.19 -23.48
CA LEU A 398 4.80 -34.32 -22.17
C LEU A 398 4.05 -35.28 -21.23
N ARG A 399 2.70 -35.19 -21.19
CA ARG A 399 1.86 -36.09 -20.38
C ARG A 399 1.96 -37.55 -20.81
N SER A 400 2.10 -37.80 -22.11
CA SER A 400 2.23 -39.16 -22.64
C SER A 400 3.56 -39.82 -22.27
N VAL A 401 4.59 -39.02 -22.02
CA VAL A 401 5.92 -39.48 -21.58
C VAL A 401 5.98 -39.70 -20.08
N ASP A 402 5.31 -38.84 -19.30
CA ASP A 402 5.29 -38.91 -17.85
C ASP A 402 4.03 -38.25 -17.26
N THR A 403 3.24 -39.03 -16.52
CA THR A 403 2.00 -38.56 -15.88
C THR A 403 2.25 -37.67 -14.67
N HIS A 404 3.43 -37.74 -14.04
CA HIS A 404 3.81 -36.95 -12.87
C HIS A 404 4.51 -35.64 -13.23
N LEU A 405 5.06 -35.52 -14.43
CA LEU A 405 5.78 -34.31 -14.87
C LEU A 405 4.91 -33.05 -14.90
N LEU A 406 3.66 -33.16 -15.37
CA LEU A 406 2.75 -32.01 -15.41
C LEU A 406 2.36 -31.52 -14.00
N PRO A 407 1.89 -32.38 -13.08
CA PRO A 407 1.71 -32.02 -11.67
C PRO A 407 2.94 -31.38 -11.02
N PHE A 408 4.12 -31.87 -11.34
CA PHE A 408 5.38 -31.32 -10.85
C PHE A 408 5.62 -29.88 -11.36
N ILE A 409 5.47 -29.63 -12.66
CA ILE A 409 5.60 -28.26 -13.22
C ILE A 409 4.49 -27.34 -12.70
N ALA A 410 3.26 -27.86 -12.59
CA ALA A 410 2.12 -27.14 -12.05
C ALA A 410 2.37 -26.63 -10.63
N HIS A 411 3.03 -27.42 -9.77
CA HIS A 411 3.34 -27.03 -8.40
C HIS A 411 4.30 -25.82 -8.35
N ASP A 412 5.37 -25.85 -9.15
CA ASP A 412 6.38 -24.78 -9.19
C ASP A 412 5.71 -23.47 -9.65
N ARG A 413 4.87 -23.56 -10.69
CA ARG A 413 4.16 -22.41 -11.25
C ARG A 413 3.09 -21.85 -10.32
N ALA A 414 2.23 -22.70 -9.77
CA ALA A 414 1.19 -22.28 -8.85
C ALA A 414 1.79 -21.64 -7.58
N GLY A 415 2.86 -22.25 -7.05
CA GLY A 415 3.63 -21.72 -5.93
C GLY A 415 4.27 -20.37 -6.25
N PHE A 416 4.86 -20.20 -7.43
CA PHE A 416 5.42 -18.93 -7.87
C PHE A 416 4.33 -17.85 -7.97
N GLY A 417 3.20 -18.16 -8.63
CA GLY A 417 2.06 -17.25 -8.72
C GLY A 417 1.57 -16.81 -7.34
N GLY A 418 1.43 -17.74 -6.39
CA GLY A 418 0.99 -17.45 -5.03
C GLY A 418 1.96 -16.52 -4.27
N ALA A 419 3.26 -16.79 -4.38
CA ALA A 419 4.28 -15.90 -3.83
C ALA A 419 4.23 -14.50 -4.48
N LEU A 420 3.99 -14.42 -5.80
CA LEU A 420 3.91 -13.16 -6.54
C LEU A 420 2.69 -12.33 -6.12
N ILE A 421 1.56 -12.97 -5.79
CA ILE A 421 0.40 -12.29 -5.19
C ILE A 421 0.81 -11.62 -3.87
N GLY A 422 1.49 -12.35 -2.99
CA GLY A 422 2.02 -11.81 -1.74
C GLY A 422 2.93 -10.60 -1.96
N ALA A 423 3.94 -10.74 -2.83
CA ALA A 423 4.85 -9.65 -3.17
C ALA A 423 4.11 -8.40 -3.70
N GLY A 424 3.16 -8.59 -4.61
CA GLY A 424 2.34 -7.51 -5.17
C GLY A 424 1.51 -6.80 -4.10
N LEU A 425 0.91 -7.53 -3.18
CA LEU A 425 0.19 -6.97 -2.04
C LEU A 425 1.12 -6.20 -1.09
N ALA A 426 2.29 -6.74 -0.76
CA ALA A 426 3.28 -6.04 0.05
C ALA A 426 3.70 -4.71 -0.60
N VAL A 427 4.09 -4.73 -1.88
CA VAL A 427 4.47 -3.53 -2.64
C VAL A 427 3.33 -2.50 -2.69
N SER A 428 2.10 -2.96 -2.96
CA SER A 428 0.91 -2.09 -3.01
C SER A 428 0.65 -1.42 -1.68
N LEU A 429 0.63 -2.18 -0.58
CA LEU A 429 0.26 -1.69 0.75
C LEU A 429 1.36 -0.81 1.36
N ILE A 430 2.64 -1.14 1.13
CA ILE A 430 3.77 -0.25 1.45
C ILE A 430 3.63 1.08 0.70
N SER A 431 3.25 1.03 -0.57
CA SER A 431 3.14 2.25 -1.40
C SER A 431 1.89 3.07 -1.06
N LEU A 432 0.79 2.41 -0.70
CA LEU A 432 -0.44 3.07 -0.26
C LEU A 432 -0.24 3.80 1.07
N TRP A 433 0.37 3.13 2.04
CA TRP A 433 0.38 3.59 3.43
C TRP A 433 1.71 4.13 3.90
N GLY A 434 2.84 3.75 3.31
CA GLY A 434 4.19 4.09 3.78
C GLY A 434 4.79 5.39 3.25
N TRP A 435 4.10 6.07 2.34
CA TRP A 435 4.69 7.15 1.54
C TRP A 435 4.84 8.49 2.28
N ARG A 436 5.84 8.59 3.15
CA ARG A 436 6.12 9.78 3.97
C ARG A 436 7.53 10.30 3.74
N ARG A 437 7.69 11.62 3.88
CA ARG A 437 8.98 12.30 3.75
C ARG A 437 10.00 11.69 4.72
N GLY A 438 11.19 11.41 4.23
CA GLY A 438 12.31 10.90 5.05
C GLY A 438 12.19 9.44 5.49
N GLN A 439 11.13 8.69 5.10
CA GLN A 439 11.03 7.25 5.34
C GLN A 439 11.91 6.46 4.37
N ARG A 440 13.24 6.59 4.53
CA ARG A 440 14.23 6.01 3.62
C ARG A 440 14.10 4.50 3.46
N TRP A 441 13.67 3.83 4.52
CA TRP A 441 13.49 2.37 4.53
C TRP A 441 12.42 1.93 3.53
N VAL A 442 11.38 2.73 3.27
CA VAL A 442 10.36 2.41 2.25
C VAL A 442 11.00 2.35 0.88
N TRP A 443 11.80 3.37 0.53
CA TRP A 443 12.48 3.44 -0.75
C TRP A 443 13.46 2.27 -0.95
N TRP A 444 14.27 1.96 0.07
CA TRP A 444 15.24 0.85 -0.01
C TRP A 444 14.58 -0.52 -0.04
N SER A 445 13.51 -0.73 0.73
CA SER A 445 12.78 -2.00 0.73
C SER A 445 12.14 -2.27 -0.64
N LEU A 446 11.52 -1.24 -1.25
CA LEU A 446 10.94 -1.34 -2.58
C LEU A 446 12.01 -1.55 -3.66
N LEU A 447 13.12 -0.81 -3.62
CA LEU A 447 14.23 -0.98 -4.55
C LEU A 447 14.79 -2.40 -4.50
N ILE A 448 15.24 -2.83 -3.32
CA ILE A 448 15.93 -4.11 -3.16
C ILE A 448 14.92 -5.27 -3.38
N GLY A 449 13.69 -5.12 -2.87
CA GLY A 449 12.63 -6.11 -3.07
C GLY A 449 12.31 -6.32 -4.55
N CYS A 450 12.07 -5.24 -5.31
CA CYS A 450 11.78 -5.34 -6.75
C CYS A 450 13.01 -5.78 -7.55
N LEU A 451 14.23 -5.40 -7.14
CA LEU A 451 15.46 -5.83 -7.78
C LEU A 451 15.60 -7.36 -7.71
N PHE A 452 15.44 -7.96 -6.53
CA PHE A 452 15.47 -9.42 -6.40
C PHE A 452 14.28 -10.10 -7.07
N GLY A 453 13.12 -9.44 -7.17
CA GLY A 453 11.98 -9.95 -7.93
C GLY A 453 12.17 -9.93 -9.47
N THR A 454 13.12 -9.16 -10.00
CA THR A 454 13.27 -8.95 -11.47
C THR A 454 14.61 -9.39 -12.03
N ALA A 455 15.72 -9.11 -11.36
CA ALA A 455 17.05 -9.38 -11.89
C ALA A 455 17.34 -10.89 -12.07
N PRO A 456 17.04 -11.79 -11.10
CA PRO A 456 17.21 -13.23 -11.31
C PRO A 456 16.33 -13.77 -12.44
N ALA A 457 15.10 -13.26 -12.54
CA ALA A 457 14.16 -13.63 -13.60
C ALA A 457 14.74 -13.29 -14.98
N LEU A 458 15.17 -12.04 -15.19
CA LEU A 458 15.80 -11.64 -16.45
C LEU A 458 17.06 -12.46 -16.73
N ALA A 459 17.94 -12.62 -15.74
CA ALA A 459 19.19 -13.34 -15.89
C ALA A 459 18.98 -14.78 -16.38
N ILE A 460 18.04 -15.53 -15.77
CA ILE A 460 17.80 -16.92 -16.18
C ILE A 460 17.16 -17.03 -17.56
N HIS A 461 16.22 -16.15 -17.91
CA HIS A 461 15.58 -16.17 -19.23
C HIS A 461 16.61 -15.96 -20.35
N PHE A 462 17.54 -15.02 -20.16
CA PHE A 462 18.65 -14.83 -21.11
C PHE A 462 19.63 -16.00 -21.11
N ALA A 463 19.96 -16.56 -19.94
CA ALA A 463 20.92 -17.66 -19.83
C ALA A 463 20.45 -18.95 -20.53
N ILE A 464 19.15 -19.25 -20.50
CA ILE A 464 18.58 -20.45 -21.12
C ILE A 464 18.03 -20.21 -22.53
N GLY A 465 18.06 -18.96 -23.01
CA GLY A 465 17.51 -18.57 -24.32
C GLY A 465 15.98 -18.42 -24.37
N TYR A 466 15.27 -18.52 -23.24
CA TYR A 466 13.81 -18.32 -23.19
C TYR A 466 13.46 -16.82 -23.25
N THR A 467 13.59 -16.23 -24.43
CA THR A 467 13.62 -14.76 -24.64
C THR A 467 12.47 -14.22 -25.50
N HIS A 468 11.38 -14.97 -25.63
CA HIS A 468 10.22 -14.54 -26.40
C HIS A 468 9.70 -13.17 -25.92
N PHE A 469 9.58 -12.20 -26.83
CA PHE A 469 9.34 -10.80 -26.46
C PHE A 469 8.06 -10.61 -25.63
N VAL A 470 6.95 -11.24 -26.03
CA VAL A 470 5.67 -11.13 -25.30
C VAL A 470 5.75 -11.78 -23.92
N HIS A 471 6.57 -12.82 -23.76
CA HIS A 471 6.78 -13.50 -22.48
C HIS A 471 7.52 -12.59 -21.49
N LEU A 472 8.55 -11.87 -21.97
CA LEU A 472 9.35 -10.96 -21.14
C LEU A 472 8.79 -9.54 -21.01
N LEU A 473 7.83 -9.15 -21.86
CA LEU A 473 7.23 -7.81 -21.85
C LEU A 473 6.74 -7.36 -20.46
N PRO A 474 6.03 -8.18 -19.67
CA PRO A 474 5.62 -7.79 -18.32
C PRO A 474 6.80 -7.41 -17.42
N VAL A 475 7.92 -8.13 -17.52
CA VAL A 475 9.13 -7.87 -16.71
C VAL A 475 9.83 -6.59 -17.18
N TYR A 476 9.88 -6.33 -18.49
CA TYR A 476 10.44 -5.07 -19.01
C TYR A 476 9.64 -3.85 -18.57
N VAL A 477 8.31 -3.92 -18.66
CA VAL A 477 7.41 -2.87 -18.17
C VAL A 477 7.60 -2.66 -16.68
N LEU A 478 7.68 -3.76 -15.91
CA LEU A 478 7.92 -3.71 -14.47
C LEU A 478 9.22 -2.98 -14.12
N VAL A 479 10.34 -3.35 -14.74
CA VAL A 479 11.64 -2.69 -14.49
C VAL A 479 11.56 -1.20 -14.81
N LEU A 480 11.02 -0.83 -15.97
CA LEU A 480 10.90 0.58 -16.37
C LEU A 480 10.06 1.39 -15.37
N VAL A 481 8.87 0.89 -15.04
CA VAL A 481 7.93 1.60 -14.16
C VAL A 481 8.46 1.69 -12.74
N VAL A 482 9.09 0.63 -12.21
CA VAL A 482 9.75 0.65 -10.90
C VAL A 482 10.89 1.67 -10.86
N SER A 483 11.76 1.68 -11.88
CA SER A 483 12.86 2.65 -11.98
C SER A 483 12.34 4.09 -12.01
N CYS A 484 11.31 4.38 -12.82
CA CYS A 484 10.67 5.69 -12.85
C CYS A 484 10.04 6.06 -11.49
N ALA A 485 9.30 5.14 -10.87
CA ALA A 485 8.64 5.36 -9.59
C ALA A 485 9.65 5.66 -8.46
N LEU A 486 10.76 4.91 -8.41
CA LEU A 486 11.83 5.11 -7.44
C LEU A 486 12.62 6.40 -7.70
N ALA A 487 12.88 6.75 -8.96
CA ALA A 487 13.54 8.00 -9.31
C ALA A 487 12.72 9.24 -8.89
N LEU A 488 11.42 9.24 -9.19
CA LEU A 488 10.50 10.33 -8.83
C LEU A 488 10.33 10.50 -7.33
N SER A 489 10.45 9.42 -6.56
CA SER A 489 10.19 9.40 -5.12
C SER A 489 11.43 9.55 -4.25
N ARG A 490 12.63 9.28 -4.79
CA ARG A 490 13.89 9.31 -4.03
C ARG A 490 14.08 10.60 -3.24
N PRO A 491 14.04 11.82 -3.83
CA PRO A 491 14.32 13.05 -3.07
C PRO A 491 13.37 13.27 -1.88
N TYR A 492 12.13 12.79 -1.99
CA TYR A 492 11.11 12.92 -0.95
C TYR A 492 11.27 11.85 0.14
N LEU A 493 11.34 10.57 -0.23
CA LEU A 493 11.45 9.46 0.72
C LEU A 493 12.82 9.43 1.42
N THR A 494 13.88 9.92 0.76
CA THR A 494 15.24 9.96 1.34
C THR A 494 15.64 11.30 1.94
N ALA A 495 14.74 12.28 1.99
CA ALA A 495 15.01 13.58 2.60
C ALA A 495 15.54 13.45 4.05
N ALA A 496 16.42 14.36 4.46
CA ALA A 496 16.83 14.44 5.86
C ALA A 496 15.65 14.90 6.72
N VAL A 497 15.50 14.27 7.90
CA VAL A 497 14.54 14.74 8.90
C VAL A 497 15.19 15.94 9.58
N GLY A 498 14.79 17.16 9.20
CA GLY A 498 15.26 18.39 9.85
C GLY A 498 15.84 19.49 8.95
N ASP A 499 15.76 19.40 7.62
CA ASP A 499 16.08 20.55 6.77
C ASP A 499 15.08 21.68 7.07
N ARG A 500 15.51 22.63 7.90
CA ARG A 500 14.90 23.96 8.02
C ARG A 500 14.82 24.53 6.61
N GLU A 501 13.68 25.14 6.26
CA GLU A 501 13.61 25.97 5.07
C GLU A 501 14.84 26.90 5.05
N PRO A 502 15.62 26.94 3.97
CA PRO A 502 16.50 28.09 3.78
C PRO A 502 15.59 29.32 3.78
N SER A 503 15.93 30.29 4.63
CA SER A 503 15.21 31.56 4.72
C SER A 503 14.94 32.09 3.31
N PRO A 504 13.70 32.52 2.99
CA PRO A 504 13.48 33.22 1.75
C PRO A 504 14.33 34.50 1.81
N VAL A 505 15.32 34.58 0.93
CA VAL A 505 16.01 35.83 0.57
C VAL A 505 15.26 36.45 -0.58
#